data_AF-A0A4Y2TTE4-F1
#
_entry.id   AF-A0A4Y2TTE4-F1
#
_cell.length_a   1.000
_cell.length_b   1.000
_cell.length_c   1.000
_cell.angle_alpha   90.00
_cell.angle_beta   90.00
_cell.angle_gamma   90.00
#
_symmetry.space_group_name_H-M   'P 1'
#
loop_
_entity.id
_entity.type
_entity.pdbx_description
1 polymer ?
#
loop_
_entity_poly.entity_id
_entity_poly.type
_entity_poly.pdbx_seq_one_letter_code
_entity_poly.pdbx_strand_id
1 'polypeptide(L)'
;MMDMLNLKIIIIEDRQARGVEVDLNGASLKVIARKEVILSAGTINSAKLLMLSGIGPKEELQKHKIPVVADLPVGRNLQDHFGSMLNFELSDKIEPFSQKIRKDANIWEYINSKSGVMTSVYGVSNIAFLNTLGINDTNDYPEFELYFGEGAQEVVKHQFMISMPVK
;
A
#
# COMPACT_ATOMS: atom_id res chain seq x y z
N MET A 1 5.76 -3.60 -24.88
CA MET A 1 4.32 -3.31 -24.71
C MET A 1 3.85 -4.28 -23.64
N MET A 2 3.45 -3.78 -22.48
CA MET A 2 3.07 -4.62 -21.34
C MET A 2 1.61 -5.01 -21.54
N ASP A 3 1.33 -6.32 -21.66
CA ASP A 3 -0.05 -6.80 -21.80
C ASP A 3 -0.86 -6.37 -20.58
N MET A 4 -1.97 -5.68 -20.82
CA MET A 4 -2.84 -5.18 -19.75
C MET A 4 -3.88 -6.25 -19.46
N LEU A 5 -3.66 -7.02 -18.40
CA LEU A 5 -4.61 -8.01 -17.90
C LEU A 5 -5.44 -7.42 -16.77
N ASN A 6 -6.73 -7.19 -16.99
CA ASN A 6 -7.65 -6.68 -15.98
C ASN A 6 -8.71 -7.72 -15.62
N LEU A 7 -8.70 -8.21 -14.38
CA LEU A 7 -9.77 -9.08 -13.88
C LEU A 7 -11.08 -8.29 -13.78
N LYS A 8 -12.16 -8.82 -14.38
CA LYS A 8 -13.49 -8.21 -14.35
C LYS A 8 -14.34 -8.81 -13.24
N ILE A 9 -14.55 -10.13 -13.28
CA ILE A 9 -15.42 -10.87 -12.36
C ILE A 9 -14.91 -12.29 -12.11
N ILE A 10 -15.40 -12.89 -11.04
CA ILE A 10 -15.37 -14.31 -10.76
C ILE A 10 -16.62 -14.92 -11.37
N ILE A 11 -16.45 -15.97 -12.16
CA ILE A 11 -17.56 -16.72 -12.76
C ILE A 11 -18.09 -17.68 -11.69
N ILE A 12 -19.35 -17.51 -11.31
CA ILE A 12 -20.01 -18.33 -10.29
C ILE A 12 -21.22 -19.03 -10.90
N GLU A 13 -21.24 -20.35 -10.80
CA GLU A 13 -22.33 -21.22 -11.28
C GLU A 13 -22.68 -22.21 -10.15
N ASP A 14 -23.96 -22.39 -9.84
CA ASP A 14 -24.43 -23.28 -8.77
C ASP A 14 -23.73 -23.06 -7.42
N ARG A 15 -23.45 -21.80 -7.09
CA ARG A 15 -22.70 -21.38 -5.89
C ARG A 15 -21.25 -21.90 -5.83
N GLN A 16 -20.68 -22.29 -6.97
CA GLN A 16 -19.27 -22.69 -7.11
C GLN A 16 -18.53 -21.70 -8.01
N ALA A 17 -17.34 -21.27 -7.58
CA ALA A 17 -16.45 -20.48 -8.44
C ALA A 17 -15.87 -21.38 -9.54
N ARG A 18 -16.23 -21.11 -10.80
CA ARG A 18 -15.82 -21.90 -11.98
C ARG A 18 -14.61 -21.32 -12.71
N GLY A 19 -14.28 -20.05 -12.45
CA GLY A 19 -13.22 -19.38 -13.16
C GLY A 19 -13.31 -17.87 -13.02
N VAL A 20 -12.66 -17.17 -13.94
CA VAL A 20 -12.61 -15.71 -13.98
C VAL A 20 -12.81 -15.19 -15.40
N GLU A 21 -13.38 -14.00 -15.50
CA GLU A 21 -13.39 -13.24 -16.75
C GLU A 21 -12.38 -12.10 -16.66
N VAL A 22 -11.50 -12.01 -17.66
CA VAL A 22 -10.42 -11.03 -17.74
C VAL A 22 -10.52 -10.23 -19.03
N ASP A 23 -10.13 -8.96 -18.97
CA ASP A 23 -9.77 -8.18 -20.14
C ASP A 23 -8.30 -8.43 -20.47
N LEU A 24 -8.00 -8.90 -21.68
CA LEU A 24 -6.64 -8.98 -22.19
C LEU A 24 -6.58 -8.12 -23.46
N ASN A 25 -5.90 -6.97 -23.37
CA ASN A 25 -5.71 -6.06 -24.49
C ASN A 25 -7.04 -5.66 -25.19
N GLY A 26 -8.10 -5.44 -24.43
CA GLY A 26 -9.43 -5.07 -24.93
C GLY A 26 -10.34 -6.25 -25.31
N ALA A 27 -9.83 -7.48 -25.27
CA ALA A 27 -10.61 -8.68 -25.52
C ALA A 27 -11.04 -9.33 -24.19
N SER A 28 -12.34 -9.63 -24.04
CA SER A 28 -12.82 -10.42 -22.89
C SER A 28 -12.49 -11.90 -23.09
N LEU A 29 -11.80 -12.49 -22.11
CA LEU A 29 -11.45 -13.90 -22.06
C LEU A 29 -11.96 -14.54 -20.78
N LYS A 30 -12.38 -15.81 -20.87
CA LYS A 30 -12.76 -16.62 -19.71
C LYS A 30 -11.68 -17.65 -19.42
N VAL A 31 -11.20 -17.68 -18.19
CA VAL A 31 -10.22 -18.67 -17.69
C VAL A 31 -10.93 -19.57 -16.70
N ILE A 32 -11.02 -20.86 -17.02
CA ILE A 32 -11.74 -21.85 -16.20
C ILE A 32 -10.80 -22.49 -15.19
N ALA A 33 -11.24 -22.52 -13.93
CA ALA A 33 -10.54 -23.17 -12.83
C ALA A 33 -11.06 -24.59 -12.63
N ARG A 34 -10.15 -25.58 -12.55
CA ARG A 34 -10.54 -26.99 -12.32
C ARG A 34 -10.86 -27.33 -10.87
N LYS A 35 -10.39 -26.51 -9.92
CA LYS A 35 -10.53 -26.76 -8.48
C LYS A 35 -11.10 -25.54 -7.79
N GLU A 36 -10.33 -24.46 -7.75
CA GLU A 36 -10.62 -23.30 -6.91
C GLU A 36 -10.17 -22.01 -7.59
N VAL A 37 -10.77 -20.90 -7.16
CA VAL A 37 -10.36 -19.53 -7.48
C VAL A 37 -9.94 -18.86 -6.18
N ILE A 38 -8.69 -18.39 -6.10
CA ILE A 38 -8.14 -17.69 -4.95
C ILE A 38 -7.98 -16.22 -5.31
N LEU A 39 -8.56 -15.33 -4.52
CA LEU A 39 -8.53 -13.89 -4.76
C LEU A 39 -7.45 -13.21 -3.92
N SER A 40 -6.46 -12.63 -4.59
CA SER A 40 -5.30 -11.95 -3.95
C SER A 40 -5.08 -10.55 -4.53
N ALA A 41 -6.14 -9.82 -4.82
CA ALA A 41 -6.07 -8.51 -5.47
C ALA A 41 -5.81 -7.33 -4.49
N GLY A 42 -5.43 -7.63 -3.24
CA GLY A 42 -5.30 -6.66 -2.15
C GLY A 42 -6.65 -6.24 -1.56
N THR A 43 -6.62 -5.49 -0.45
CA THR A 43 -7.81 -5.16 0.36
C THR A 43 -8.91 -4.45 -0.45
N ILE A 44 -8.53 -3.52 -1.32
CA ILE A 44 -9.48 -2.71 -2.11
C ILE A 44 -10.05 -3.52 -3.29
N ASN A 45 -9.20 -4.08 -4.16
CA ASN A 45 -9.70 -4.72 -5.37
C ASN A 45 -10.36 -6.08 -5.10
N SER A 46 -9.97 -6.79 -4.04
CA SER A 46 -10.61 -8.07 -3.70
C SER A 46 -12.08 -7.86 -3.32
N ALA A 47 -12.36 -6.87 -2.47
CA ALA A 47 -13.74 -6.51 -2.11
C ALA A 47 -14.54 -6.05 -3.35
N LYS A 48 -13.95 -5.21 -4.19
CA LYS A 48 -14.56 -4.76 -5.45
C LYS A 48 -14.93 -5.94 -6.36
N LEU A 49 -14.01 -6.87 -6.58
CA LEU A 49 -14.20 -8.01 -7.48
C LEU A 49 -15.27 -8.96 -6.97
N LEU A 50 -15.31 -9.24 -5.66
CA LEU A 50 -16.38 -10.01 -5.05
C LEU A 50 -17.75 -9.35 -5.29
N MET A 51 -17.86 -8.05 -5.05
CA MET A 51 -19.12 -7.32 -5.27
C MET A 51 -19.53 -7.31 -6.74
N LEU A 52 -18.60 -7.08 -7.67
CA LEU A 52 -18.86 -7.18 -9.11
C LEU A 52 -19.30 -8.58 -9.55
N SER A 53 -18.91 -9.61 -8.79
CA SER A 53 -19.30 -11.00 -9.00
C SER A 53 -20.58 -11.40 -8.26
N GLY A 54 -21.29 -10.44 -7.65
CA GLY A 54 -22.55 -10.69 -6.94
C GLY A 54 -22.39 -11.17 -5.49
N ILE A 55 -21.20 -11.08 -4.90
CA ILE A 55 -20.93 -11.41 -3.49
C ILE A 55 -20.67 -10.12 -2.70
N GLY A 56 -21.64 -9.70 -1.88
CA GLY A 56 -21.57 -8.46 -1.12
C GLY A 56 -22.91 -8.02 -0.55
N PRO A 57 -23.00 -6.82 0.06
CA PRO A 57 -24.23 -6.37 0.68
C PRO A 57 -25.37 -6.26 -0.34
N LYS A 58 -26.46 -6.98 -0.12
CA LYS A 58 -27.58 -7.10 -1.07
C LYS A 58 -28.09 -5.75 -1.58
N GLU A 59 -28.25 -4.78 -0.70
CA GLU A 59 -28.75 -3.43 -1.04
C GLU A 59 -27.81 -2.70 -2.01
N GLU A 60 -26.49 -2.80 -1.80
CA GLU A 60 -25.49 -2.16 -2.67
C GLU A 60 -25.44 -2.88 -4.03
N LEU A 61 -25.49 -4.21 -4.05
CA LEU A 61 -25.53 -4.97 -5.30
C LEU A 61 -26.77 -4.63 -6.14
N GLN A 62 -27.94 -4.55 -5.50
CA GLN A 62 -29.20 -4.21 -6.17
C GLN A 62 -29.19 -2.77 -6.72
N LYS A 63 -28.62 -1.82 -5.98
CA LYS A 63 -28.46 -0.43 -6.43
C LYS A 63 -27.67 -0.33 -7.75
N HIS A 64 -26.67 -1.20 -7.93
CA HIS A 64 -25.87 -1.27 -9.16
C HIS A 64 -26.36 -2.30 -10.17
N LYS A 65 -27.55 -2.88 -9.96
CA LYS A 65 -28.15 -3.89 -10.86
C LYS A 65 -27.29 -5.15 -11.04
N ILE A 66 -26.53 -5.52 -10.00
CA ILE A 66 -25.72 -6.74 -9.98
C ILE A 66 -26.57 -7.86 -9.37
N PRO A 67 -26.69 -9.02 -10.04
CA PRO A 67 -27.38 -10.20 -9.48
C PRO A 67 -26.73 -10.64 -8.16
N VAL A 68 -27.57 -10.91 -7.16
CA VAL A 68 -27.08 -11.30 -5.82
C VAL A 68 -26.84 -12.79 -5.79
N VAL A 69 -25.57 -13.18 -5.69
CA VAL A 69 -25.12 -14.56 -5.49
C VAL A 69 -25.04 -14.89 -4.00
N ALA A 70 -24.50 -13.98 -3.20
CA ALA A 70 -24.40 -14.11 -1.74
C ALA A 70 -24.47 -12.74 -1.06
N ASP A 71 -25.35 -12.61 -0.06
CA ASP A 71 -25.46 -11.43 0.79
C ASP A 71 -24.47 -11.52 1.96
N LEU A 72 -23.35 -10.80 1.85
CA LEU A 72 -22.24 -10.82 2.82
C LEU A 72 -21.71 -9.40 3.04
N PRO A 73 -21.13 -9.06 4.20
CA PRO A 73 -20.63 -7.72 4.51
C PRO A 73 -19.29 -7.37 3.82
N VAL A 74 -19.14 -7.73 2.54
CA VAL A 74 -17.94 -7.45 1.73
C VAL A 74 -17.72 -5.94 1.61
N GLY A 75 -16.47 -5.51 1.72
CA GLY A 75 -16.08 -4.09 1.66
C GLY A 75 -16.25 -3.32 2.98
N ARG A 76 -16.60 -4.00 4.07
CA ARG A 76 -16.62 -3.45 5.43
C ARG A 76 -15.32 -3.79 6.18
N ASN A 77 -15.13 -3.16 7.34
CA ASN A 77 -13.94 -3.37 8.20
C ASN A 77 -12.60 -3.05 7.51
N LEU A 78 -12.56 -2.00 6.67
CA LEU A 78 -11.29 -1.48 6.16
C LEU A 78 -10.53 -0.84 7.33
N GLN A 79 -9.32 -1.30 7.55
CA GLN A 79 -8.39 -0.75 8.52
C GLN A 79 -7.14 -0.31 7.78
N ASP A 80 -6.57 0.80 8.24
CA ASP A 80 -5.31 1.34 7.74
C ASP A 80 -4.58 1.99 8.92
N HIS A 81 -3.27 2.11 8.81
CA HIS A 81 -2.47 2.81 9.80
C HIS A 81 -2.41 4.29 9.43
N PHE A 82 -3.03 5.14 10.23
CA PHE A 82 -2.90 6.58 10.06
C PHE A 82 -1.53 7.05 10.59
N GLY A 83 -0.79 7.78 9.76
CA GLY A 83 0.50 8.36 10.11
C GLY A 83 0.51 9.88 9.97
N SER A 84 1.38 10.54 10.73
CA SER A 84 1.70 11.96 10.60
C SER A 84 3.22 12.15 10.64
N MET A 85 3.70 13.24 10.06
CA MET A 85 5.13 13.57 10.04
C MET A 85 5.43 14.66 11.06
N LEU A 86 6.43 14.40 11.89
CA LEU A 86 7.07 15.43 12.71
C LEU A 86 8.39 15.81 12.05
N ASN A 87 8.47 17.03 11.55
CA ASN A 87 9.65 17.52 10.84
C ASN A 87 10.54 18.33 11.79
N PHE A 88 11.84 18.04 11.75
CA PHE A 88 12.85 18.76 12.51
C PHE A 88 13.91 19.27 11.55
N GLU A 89 14.36 20.51 11.75
CA GLU A 89 15.44 21.09 10.96
C GLU A 89 16.78 20.46 11.36
N LEU A 90 17.52 19.97 10.37
CA LEU A 90 18.89 19.50 10.54
C LEU A 90 19.86 20.65 10.25
N SER A 91 21.01 20.64 10.90
CA SER A 91 22.08 21.61 10.61
C SER A 91 22.45 21.58 9.12
N ASP A 92 22.69 22.74 8.52
CA ASP A 92 23.18 22.87 7.14
C ASP A 92 24.52 22.17 6.87
N LYS A 93 25.22 21.74 7.92
CA LYS A 93 26.42 20.90 7.82
C LYS A 93 26.12 19.44 7.50
N ILE A 94 24.87 19.01 7.65
CA ILE A 94 24.42 17.66 7.36
C ILE A 94 23.88 17.65 5.94
N GLU A 95 24.52 16.86 5.09
CA GLU A 95 24.05 16.67 3.73
C GLU A 95 22.68 15.95 3.72
N PRO A 96 21.67 16.45 2.98
CA PRO A 96 20.37 15.79 2.86
C PRO A 96 20.44 14.44 2.14
N PHE A 97 19.58 13.49 2.51
CA PHE A 97 19.45 12.19 1.83
C PHE A 97 19.32 12.29 0.31
N SER A 98 18.56 13.27 -0.19
CA SER A 98 18.36 13.51 -1.62
C SER A 98 19.65 13.86 -2.38
N GLN A 99 20.66 14.41 -1.70
CA GLN A 99 21.98 14.66 -2.28
C GLN A 99 22.88 13.43 -2.13
N LYS A 100 22.83 12.76 -0.97
CA LYS A 100 23.58 11.51 -0.73
C LYS A 100 23.31 10.46 -1.81
N ILE A 101 22.04 10.22 -2.17
CA ILE A 101 21.69 9.19 -3.17
C ILE A 101 22.09 9.53 -4.62
N ARG A 102 22.53 10.77 -4.89
CA ARG A 102 22.98 11.21 -6.22
C ARG A 102 24.51 11.24 -6.36
N LYS A 103 25.26 10.97 -5.29
CA LYS A 103 26.72 10.93 -5.33
C LYS A 103 27.22 9.65 -5.99
N ASP A 104 28.11 9.80 -6.97
CA ASP A 104 28.75 8.67 -7.65
C ASP A 104 29.36 7.67 -6.68
N ALA A 105 30.03 8.15 -5.62
CA ALA A 105 30.62 7.27 -4.61
C ALA A 105 29.58 6.34 -3.95
N ASN A 106 28.40 6.86 -3.61
CA ASN A 106 27.32 6.09 -2.99
C ASN A 106 26.62 5.16 -3.99
N ILE A 107 26.51 5.59 -5.25
CA ILE A 107 26.00 4.75 -6.35
C ILE A 107 26.95 3.56 -6.57
N TRP A 108 28.25 3.82 -6.64
CA TRP A 108 29.25 2.77 -6.82
C TRP A 108 29.37 1.84 -5.62
N GLU A 109 29.25 2.36 -4.39
CA GLU A 109 29.15 1.52 -3.19
C GLU A 109 27.98 0.53 -3.31
N TYR A 110 26.77 1.02 -3.62
CA TYR A 110 25.61 0.14 -3.78
C TYR A 110 25.79 -0.89 -4.90
N ILE A 111 26.35 -0.47 -6.05
CA ILE A 111 26.60 -1.39 -7.17
C ILE A 111 27.56 -2.50 -6.75
N ASN A 112 28.67 -2.17 -6.09
CA ASN A 112 29.77 -3.08 -5.83
C ASN A 112 29.55 -3.96 -4.60
N SER A 113 29.03 -3.40 -3.50
CA SER A 113 28.91 -4.10 -2.21
C SER A 113 27.48 -4.29 -1.72
N LYS A 114 26.47 -3.75 -2.42
CA LYS A 114 25.07 -3.76 -1.97
C LYS A 114 24.93 -3.17 -0.56
N SER A 115 25.75 -2.17 -0.26
CA SER A 115 25.77 -1.43 1.00
C SER A 115 25.58 0.06 0.74
N GLY A 116 25.58 0.84 1.83
CA GLY A 116 25.54 2.30 1.76
C GLY A 116 24.13 2.87 1.73
N VAL A 117 24.05 4.19 1.59
CA VAL A 117 22.81 4.97 1.77
C VAL A 117 21.66 4.55 0.85
N MET A 118 21.95 3.96 -0.31
CA MET A 118 20.94 3.52 -1.27
C MET A 118 20.24 2.20 -0.87
N THR A 119 20.72 1.50 0.16
CA THR A 119 19.98 0.36 0.73
C THR A 119 18.89 0.79 1.71
N SER A 120 18.87 2.06 2.11
CA SER A 120 17.83 2.60 2.99
C SER A 120 16.53 2.82 2.20
N VAL A 121 15.43 2.33 2.76
CA VAL A 121 14.07 2.53 2.23
C VAL A 121 13.66 3.98 2.53
N TYR A 122 13.59 4.83 1.49
CA TYR A 122 13.19 6.23 1.60
C TYR A 122 13.93 7.04 2.67
N GLY A 123 15.21 6.74 2.94
CA GLY A 123 16.01 7.48 3.93
C GLY A 123 15.65 7.17 5.38
N VAL A 124 14.86 6.13 5.63
CA VAL A 124 14.59 5.61 6.98
C VAL A 124 15.89 5.00 7.52
N SER A 125 16.37 5.58 8.62
CA SER A 125 17.57 5.14 9.33
C SER A 125 17.23 4.14 10.44
N ASN A 126 16.10 4.35 11.12
CA ASN A 126 15.67 3.54 12.25
C ASN A 126 14.14 3.45 12.28
N ILE A 127 13.64 2.35 12.85
CA ILE A 127 12.23 2.13 13.14
C ILE A 127 12.14 1.79 14.63
N ALA A 128 11.18 2.39 15.32
CA ALA A 128 10.87 2.05 16.70
C ALA A 128 9.38 1.75 16.86
N PHE A 129 9.07 0.85 17.78
CA PHE A 129 7.70 0.54 18.16
C PHE A 129 7.47 1.00 19.60
N LEU A 130 6.35 1.67 19.84
CA LEU A 130 6.01 2.22 21.15
C LEU A 130 4.62 1.75 21.57
N ASN A 131 4.52 1.40 22.85
CA ASN A 131 3.27 1.18 23.56
C ASN A 131 3.23 2.18 24.73
N THR A 132 2.23 3.04 24.77
CA THR A 132 2.14 4.13 25.75
C THR A 132 1.67 3.65 27.12
N LEU A 133 1.02 2.49 27.18
CA LEU A 133 0.48 1.90 28.41
C LEU A 133 1.40 0.83 29.02
N GLY A 134 2.55 0.58 28.39
CA GLY A 134 3.50 -0.45 28.79
C GLY A 134 3.18 -1.83 28.19
N ILE A 135 4.20 -2.68 28.13
CA ILE A 135 4.08 -4.06 27.63
C ILE A 135 3.59 -4.94 28.79
N ASN A 136 2.54 -5.73 28.57
CA ASN A 136 2.11 -6.76 29.51
C ASN A 136 1.90 -8.10 28.78
N ASP A 137 1.80 -9.19 29.54
CA ASP A 137 1.69 -10.56 29.00
C ASP A 137 0.47 -10.81 28.10
N THR A 138 -0.49 -9.88 28.07
CA THR A 138 -1.75 -9.99 27.31
C THR A 138 -1.89 -8.98 26.17
N ASN A 139 -1.00 -7.99 26.09
CA ASN A 139 -1.03 -6.91 25.12
C ASN A 139 0.41 -6.54 24.73
N ASP A 140 0.96 -7.29 23.77
CA ASP A 140 2.32 -7.10 23.26
C ASP A 140 2.37 -6.36 21.91
N TYR A 141 1.22 -5.99 21.34
CA TYR A 141 1.19 -5.27 20.07
C TYR A 141 1.50 -3.78 20.26
N PRO A 142 2.28 -3.18 19.34
CA PRO A 142 2.62 -1.77 19.43
C PRO A 142 1.43 -0.89 19.04
N GLU A 143 1.30 0.26 19.70
CA GLU A 143 0.30 1.27 19.37
C GLU A 143 0.82 2.26 18.31
N PHE A 144 2.13 2.51 18.33
CA PHE A 144 2.80 3.43 17.42
C PHE A 144 4.00 2.76 16.75
N GLU A 145 4.13 3.03 15.46
CA GLU A 145 5.34 2.78 14.69
C GLU A 145 5.97 4.14 14.33
N LEU A 146 7.22 4.33 14.72
CA LEU A 146 7.98 5.56 14.51
C LEU A 146 9.05 5.31 13.45
N TYR A 147 8.99 6.08 12.36
CA TYR A 147 10.00 6.09 11.33
C TYR A 147 10.93 7.29 11.51
N PHE A 148 12.23 7.03 11.67
CA PHE A 148 13.24 8.09 11.73
C PHE A 148 13.90 8.23 10.35
N GLY A 149 13.34 9.11 9.53
CA GLY A 149 13.77 9.34 8.16
C GLY A 149 14.43 10.69 7.93
N GLU A 150 15.42 10.73 7.05
CA GLU A 150 15.96 11.98 6.52
C GLU A 150 15.12 12.47 5.32
N GLY A 151 14.52 13.65 5.45
CA GLY A 151 13.76 14.31 4.38
C GLY A 151 14.56 15.37 3.60
N ALA A 152 14.03 15.84 2.48
CA ALA A 152 14.59 16.99 1.76
C ALA A 152 14.29 18.31 2.50
N GLN A 153 15.25 19.22 2.58
CA GLN A 153 15.10 20.54 3.23
C GLN A 153 13.90 21.36 2.70
N GLU A 154 13.53 21.17 1.42
CA GLU A 154 12.45 21.92 0.77
C GLU A 154 11.05 21.59 1.31
N VAL A 155 10.85 20.42 1.92
CA VAL A 155 9.55 20.01 2.49
C VAL A 155 9.18 20.92 3.67
N VAL A 156 10.15 21.28 4.51
CA VAL A 156 9.93 22.15 5.68
C VAL A 156 9.49 23.56 5.25
N LYS A 157 10.12 24.12 4.21
CA LYS A 157 9.82 25.48 3.72
C LYS A 157 8.39 25.61 3.18
N HIS A 158 7.91 24.60 2.47
CA HIS A 158 6.61 24.65 1.79
C HIS A 158 5.45 24.14 2.65
N GLN A 159 5.71 23.21 3.58
CA GLN A 159 4.64 22.60 4.39
C GLN A 159 4.16 23.49 5.54
N PHE A 160 4.99 24.43 6.00
CA PHE A 160 4.63 25.31 7.12
C PHE A 160 4.32 26.76 6.72
N MET A 161 4.59 27.21 5.48
CA MET A 161 4.52 28.64 5.12
C MET A 161 5.21 29.56 6.16
N ILE A 162 6.21 29.06 6.89
CA ILE A 162 6.99 29.86 7.82
C ILE A 162 8.23 30.30 7.05
N SER A 163 8.19 31.51 6.50
CA SER A 163 9.39 32.20 6.05
C SER A 163 10.21 32.59 7.29
N MET A 164 11.08 31.71 7.76
CA MET A 164 12.11 32.14 8.71
C MET A 164 13.25 32.80 7.91
N PRO A 165 13.62 34.06 8.22
CA PRO A 165 14.76 34.70 7.59
C PRO A 165 16.03 34.00 8.08
N VAL A 166 16.79 33.43 7.15
CA VAL A 166 18.13 32.92 7.40
C VAL A 166 19.02 34.12 7.76
N LYS A 167 19.68 34.08 8.92
CA LYS A 167 20.75 35.01 9.30
C LYS A 167 22.10 34.45 8.85
#